data_AF-A0A1B1ZNL2-F1
#
_entry.id   AF-A0A1B1ZNL2-F1
#
_cell.length_a   1.000
_cell.length_b   1.000
_cell.length_c   1.000
_cell.angle_alpha   90.00
_cell.angle_beta   90.00
_cell.angle_gamma   90.00
#
_symmetry.space_group_name_H-M   'P 1'
#
loop_
_entity.id
_entity.type
_entity.pdbx_description
1 polymer ?
#
loop_
_entity_poly.entity_id
_entity_poly.type
_entity_poly.pdbx_seq_one_letter_code
_entity_poly.pdbx_strand_id
1 'polypeptide(L)'
;MGRLGPRALLTALGAAAALLVPMLGLLRGVPLDERGGAVATALLPALVVVAFGGNLLEEVLFRGLVQGHLERTAGLGPVRTVLGSGLFFAAGHVFLATTVTGLGRPVLAFTLAEGLLCAWVRLRHGVLAATVTHATVILVLASGI
;
A
#
# COMPACT_ATOMS: atom_id res chain seq x y z
N MET A 1 11.15 -4.26 16.39
CA MET A 1 10.93 -4.56 14.96
C MET A 1 10.14 -5.87 14.87
N GLY A 2 8.96 -5.87 14.26
CA GLY A 2 8.11 -7.06 14.18
C GLY A 2 8.74 -8.14 13.29
N ARG A 3 8.73 -9.39 13.75
CA ARG A 3 9.19 -10.54 12.96
C ARG A 3 8.09 -10.96 11.97
N LEU A 4 8.46 -11.20 10.71
CA LEU A 4 7.59 -11.80 9.70
C LEU A 4 7.38 -13.30 10.02
N GLY A 5 6.42 -13.60 10.90
CA GLY A 5 5.96 -14.96 11.16
C GLY A 5 4.75 -15.35 10.30
N PRO A 6 4.32 -16.63 10.33
CA PRO A 6 3.20 -17.11 9.52
C PRO A 6 1.90 -16.31 9.70
N ARG A 7 1.58 -15.92 10.94
CA ARG A 7 0.40 -15.09 11.25
C ARG A 7 0.49 -13.68 10.67
N ALA A 8 1.69 -13.09 10.72
CA ALA A 8 1.94 -11.76 10.15
C ALA A 8 1.80 -11.80 8.63
N LEU A 9 2.35 -12.84 7.99
CA LEU A 9 2.22 -13.04 6.54
C LEU A 9 0.76 -13.25 6.14
N LEU A 10 0.01 -14.11 6.84
CA LEU A 10 -1.41 -14.34 6.58
C LEU A 10 -2.23 -13.05 6.69
N THR A 11 -1.98 -12.26 7.73
CA THR A 11 -2.66 -10.97 7.93
C THR A 11 -2.29 -9.97 6.84
N ALA A 12 -1.01 -9.91 6.46
CA ALA A 12 -0.53 -9.00 5.43
C ALA A 12 -1.13 -9.32 4.05
N LEU A 13 -1.13 -10.60 3.66
CA LEU A 13 -1.72 -11.07 2.41
C LEU A 13 -3.25 -10.95 2.42
N GLY A 14 -3.90 -11.20 3.56
CA GLY A 14 -5.33 -10.98 3.72
C GLY A 14 -5.73 -9.51 3.55
N ALA A 15 -4.94 -8.58 4.11
CA ALA A 15 -5.14 -7.15 3.91
C ALA A 15 -4.90 -6.73 2.45
N ALA A 16 -3.88 -7.27 1.78
CA ALA A 16 -3.65 -7.04 0.36
C ALA A 16 -4.82 -7.54 -0.49
N ALA A 17 -5.31 -8.75 -0.21
CA ALA A 17 -6.47 -9.32 -0.89
C ALA A 17 -7.74 -8.47 -0.69
N ALA A 18 -7.94 -7.88 0.48
CA ALA A 18 -9.08 -7.00 0.76
C ALA A 18 -9.11 -5.76 -0.16
N LEU A 19 -7.96 -5.29 -0.65
CA LEU A 19 -7.87 -4.23 -1.66
C LEU A 19 -7.91 -4.77 -3.09
N LEU A 20 -7.15 -5.84 -3.35
CA LEU A 20 -6.98 -6.38 -4.69
C LEU A 20 -8.26 -7.00 -5.24
N VAL A 21 -9.03 -7.72 -4.43
CA VAL A 21 -10.26 -8.36 -4.91
C VAL A 21 -11.26 -7.35 -5.50
N PRO A 22 -11.65 -6.27 -4.80
CA PRO A 22 -12.53 -5.27 -5.39
C PRO A 22 -11.87 -4.51 -6.55
N MET A 23 -10.57 -4.20 -6.46
CA MET A 23 -9.86 -3.50 -7.56
C MET A 23 -9.80 -4.33 -8.84
N LEU A 24 -9.41 -5.60 -8.76
CA LEU A 24 -9.39 -6.51 -9.90
C LEU A 24 -10.82 -6.73 -10.43
N GLY A 25 -11.83 -6.74 -9.56
CA GLY A 25 -13.24 -6.75 -9.97
C GLY A 25 -13.62 -5.54 -10.82
N LEU A 26 -13.19 -4.34 -10.43
CA LEU A 26 -13.42 -3.10 -11.18
C LEU A 26 -12.62 -3.05 -12.48
N LEU A 27 -11.38 -3.54 -12.46
CA LEU A 27 -10.47 -3.52 -13.61
C LEU A 27 -10.79 -4.56 -14.69
N ARG A 28 -11.59 -5.60 -14.38
CA ARG A 28 -12.00 -6.62 -15.37
C ARG A 28 -12.69 -6.04 -16.61
N GLY A 29 -13.38 -4.92 -16.48
CA GLY A 29 -14.05 -4.24 -17.58
C GLY A 29 -13.16 -3.25 -18.35
N VAL A 30 -11.92 -3.03 -17.90
CA VAL A 30 -11.00 -2.04 -18.46
C VAL A 30 -9.97 -2.76 -19.35
N PRO A 31 -9.85 -2.41 -20.64
CA PRO A 31 -8.87 -3.00 -21.54
C PRO A 31 -7.44 -2.91 -20.98
N LEU A 32 -6.62 -3.95 -21.20
CA LEU A 32 -5.25 -4.00 -20.65
C LEU A 32 -4.40 -2.80 -21.10
N ASP A 33 -4.57 -2.33 -22.32
CA ASP A 33 -3.83 -1.17 -22.85
C ASP A 33 -4.17 0.14 -22.11
N GLU A 34 -5.39 0.25 -21.57
CA GLU A 34 -5.81 1.38 -20.71
C GLU A 34 -5.31 1.22 -19.27
N ARG A 35 -4.87 0.01 -18.87
CA ARG A 35 -4.31 -0.31 -17.54
C ARG A 35 -2.78 -0.20 -17.47
N GLY A 36 -2.14 0.27 -18.54
CA GLY A 36 -0.67 0.35 -18.65
C GLY A 36 -0.04 -0.72 -19.56
N GLY A 37 -0.86 -1.58 -20.18
CA GLY A 37 -0.43 -2.55 -21.16
C GLY A 37 0.19 -3.82 -20.58
N ALA A 38 0.58 -4.73 -21.47
CA ALA A 38 1.26 -5.96 -21.08
C ALA A 38 2.67 -5.69 -20.58
N VAL A 39 3.05 -6.36 -19.48
CA VAL A 39 4.42 -6.31 -18.95
C VAL A 39 5.18 -7.55 -19.42
N ALA A 40 6.39 -7.35 -19.97
CA ALA A 40 7.25 -8.45 -20.36
C ALA A 40 7.62 -9.31 -19.13
N THR A 41 7.40 -10.63 -19.22
CA THR A 41 7.63 -11.56 -18.10
C THR A 41 9.06 -11.52 -17.55
N ALA A 42 10.03 -11.25 -18.42
CA ALA A 42 11.43 -11.07 -18.05
C ALA A 42 11.68 -9.89 -17.09
N LEU A 43 10.76 -8.92 -17.03
CA LEU A 43 10.84 -7.77 -16.13
C LEU A 43 10.20 -8.01 -14.75
N LEU A 44 9.46 -9.11 -14.56
CA LEU A 44 8.81 -9.41 -13.28
C LEU A 44 9.78 -9.45 -12.09
N PRO A 45 10.99 -10.04 -12.19
CA PRO A 45 11.95 -10.00 -11.09
C PRO A 45 12.39 -8.57 -10.73
N ALA A 46 12.62 -7.72 -11.74
CA ALA A 46 12.94 -6.31 -11.52
C ALA A 46 11.75 -5.57 -10.88
N LEU A 47 10.53 -5.86 -11.33
CA LEU A 47 9.31 -5.31 -10.75
C LEU A 47 9.14 -5.71 -9.29
N VAL A 48 9.46 -6.95 -8.91
CA VAL A 48 9.45 -7.39 -7.50
C VAL A 48 10.44 -6.56 -6.68
N VAL A 49 11.67 -6.33 -7.17
CA VAL A 49 12.67 -5.53 -6.46
C VAL A 49 12.19 -4.08 -6.29
N VAL A 50 11.67 -3.47 -7.36
CA VAL A 50 11.16 -2.09 -7.30
C VAL A 50 9.94 -1.99 -6.39
N ALA A 51 8.97 -2.89 -6.51
CA ALA A 51 7.76 -2.89 -5.70
C ALA A 51 8.09 -3.12 -4.22
N PHE A 52 8.90 -4.12 -3.86
CA PHE A 52 9.22 -4.35 -2.46
C PHE A 52 10.20 -3.32 -1.90
N GLY A 53 11.17 -2.86 -2.69
CA GLY A 53 12.14 -1.85 -2.27
C GLY A 53 11.51 -0.47 -2.05
N GLY A 54 10.75 0.02 -3.04
CA GLY A 54 10.04 1.30 -2.97
C GLY A 54 9.01 1.31 -1.85
N ASN A 55 8.18 0.27 -1.75
CA ASN A 55 7.17 0.20 -0.70
C ASN A 55 7.77 -0.05 0.69
N LEU A 56 8.95 -0.68 0.81
CA LEU A 56 9.65 -0.73 2.09
C LEU A 56 10.06 0.67 2.55
N LEU A 57 10.62 1.49 1.64
CA LEU A 57 10.96 2.87 1.94
C LEU A 57 9.73 3.66 2.40
N GLU A 58 8.63 3.58 1.65
CA GLU A 58 7.38 4.26 2.01
C GLU A 58 6.85 3.80 3.37
N GLU A 59 6.83 2.50 3.64
CA GLU A 59 6.36 1.99 4.92
C GLU A 59 7.28 2.40 6.08
N VAL A 60 8.59 2.51 5.86
CA VAL A 60 9.49 3.07 6.89
C VAL A 60 9.16 4.53 7.15
N LEU A 61 8.90 5.34 6.12
CA LEU A 61 8.55 6.75 6.27
C LEU A 61 7.17 6.93 6.94
N PHE A 62 6.12 6.33 6.40
CA PHE A 62 4.76 6.55 6.88
C PHE A 62 4.44 5.71 8.13
N ARG A 63 4.79 4.43 8.17
CA ARG A 63 4.39 3.50 9.26
C ARG A 63 5.45 3.41 10.35
N GLY A 64 6.72 3.64 10.00
CA GLY A 64 7.83 3.78 10.93
C GLY A 64 7.86 5.17 11.58
N LEU A 65 8.04 6.23 10.79
CA LEU A 65 8.24 7.60 11.28
C LEU A 65 6.92 8.30 11.59
N VAL A 66 6.05 8.55 10.61
CA VAL A 66 4.82 9.35 10.80
C VAL A 66 3.88 8.70 11.81
N GLN A 67 3.49 7.45 11.60
CA GLN A 67 2.63 6.72 12.52
C GLN A 67 3.30 6.53 13.89
N GLY A 68 4.62 6.32 13.92
CA GLY A 68 5.38 6.24 15.17
C GLY A 68 5.39 7.54 15.95
N HIS A 69 5.44 8.69 15.27
CA HIS A 69 5.33 10.02 15.88
C HIS A 69 3.91 10.27 16.41
N LEU A 70 2.87 9.97 15.62
CA LEU A 70 1.47 10.09 16.05
C LEU A 70 1.19 9.25 17.31
N GLU A 71 1.72 8.03 17.37
CA GLU A 71 1.57 7.12 18.50
C GLU A 71 2.35 7.58 19.73
N ARG A 72 3.66 7.83 19.59
CA ARG A 72 4.56 8.02 20.74
C ARG A 72 4.70 9.48 21.17
N THR A 73 4.71 10.41 20.22
CA THR A 73 4.96 11.83 20.51
C THR A 73 3.67 12.60 20.68
N ALA A 74 2.70 12.42 19.78
CA ALA A 74 1.39 13.06 19.89
C ALA A 74 0.44 12.31 20.85
N GLY A 75 0.81 11.11 21.33
CA GLY A 75 0.05 10.34 22.31
C GLY A 75 -1.32 9.88 21.80
N LEU A 76 -1.50 9.71 20.48
CA LEU A 76 -2.78 9.34 19.91
C LEU A 76 -3.10 7.86 20.16
N GLY A 77 -4.35 7.59 20.54
CA GLY A 77 -4.85 6.22 20.66
C GLY A 77 -4.85 5.46 19.32
N PRO A 78 -4.93 4.11 19.34
CA PRO A 78 -4.71 3.27 18.17
C PRO A 78 -5.54 3.63 16.94
N VAL A 79 -6.84 3.91 17.12
CA VAL A 79 -7.75 4.28 16.03
C VAL A 79 -7.34 5.60 15.37
N ARG A 80 -7.07 6.63 16.18
CA ARG A 80 -6.66 7.95 15.69
C ARG A 80 -5.30 7.88 14.99
N THR A 81 -4.38 7.06 15.49
CA THR A 81 -3.08 6.80 14.86
C THR A 81 -3.21 6.14 13.49
N VAL A 82 -4.10 5.15 13.33
CA VAL A 82 -4.38 4.52 12.02
C VAL A 82 -5.01 5.51 11.06
N LEU A 83 -6.06 6.22 11.49
CA LEU A 83 -6.75 7.21 10.67
C LEU A 83 -5.80 8.33 10.22
N GLY A 84 -5.02 8.88 11.16
CA GLY A 84 -4.05 9.94 10.87
C GLY A 84 -2.95 9.46 9.92
N SER A 85 -2.37 8.27 10.16
CA SER A 85 -1.35 7.71 9.27
C SER A 85 -1.88 7.46 7.85
N GLY A 86 -3.10 6.92 7.72
CA GLY A 86 -3.73 6.70 6.42
C GLY A 86 -4.00 8.01 5.69
N LEU A 87 -4.45 9.04 6.41
CA LEU A 87 -4.67 10.37 5.84
C LEU A 87 -3.37 11.03 5.35
N PHE A 88 -2.29 10.98 6.14
CA PHE A 88 -0.98 11.48 5.71
C PHE A 88 -0.45 10.74 4.49
N PHE A 89 -0.66 9.42 4.43
CA PHE A 89 -0.28 8.62 3.28
C PHE A 89 -1.04 9.06 2.02
N ALA A 90 -2.37 9.18 2.08
CA ALA A 90 -3.17 9.68 0.96
C ALA A 90 -2.80 11.13 0.56
N ALA A 91 -2.52 11.99 1.54
CA ALA A 91 -2.06 13.36 1.28
C ALA A 91 -0.70 13.39 0.53
N GLY A 92 0.21 12.48 0.86
CA GLY A 92 1.47 12.30 0.13
C GLY A 92 1.28 11.95 -1.36
N HIS A 93 0.12 11.42 -1.73
CA HIS A 93 -0.22 11.01 -3.08
C HIS A 93 -1.00 12.06 -3.88
N VAL A 94 -1.21 13.26 -3.35
CA VAL A 94 -1.93 14.34 -4.07
C VAL A 94 -1.26 14.67 -5.40
N PHE A 95 0.08 14.79 -5.44
CA PHE A 95 0.80 15.08 -6.69
C PHE A 95 0.67 13.95 -7.71
N LEU A 96 0.76 12.69 -7.27
CA LEU A 96 0.52 11.53 -8.13
C LEU A 96 -0.89 11.55 -8.71
N ALA A 97 -1.88 11.83 -7.86
CA ALA A 97 -3.29 11.83 -8.23
C ALA A 97 -3.64 12.96 -9.22
N THR A 98 -3.12 14.17 -9.04
CA THR A 98 -3.52 15.34 -9.83
C THR A 98 -2.62 15.62 -11.02
N THR A 99 -1.34 15.25 -10.96
CA THR A 99 -0.35 15.66 -11.98
C THR A 99 0.19 14.49 -12.78
N VAL A 100 0.53 13.37 -12.14
CA VAL A 100 1.17 12.24 -12.82
C VAL A 100 0.16 11.35 -13.54
N THR A 101 -0.95 11.02 -12.87
CA THR A 101 -1.94 10.08 -13.39
C THR A 101 -3.17 10.77 -13.99
N GLY A 102 -3.51 11.96 -13.51
CA GLY A 102 -4.76 12.65 -13.85
C GLY A 102 -6.02 11.96 -13.32
N LEU A 103 -5.90 10.90 -12.52
CA LEU A 103 -7.04 10.13 -12.01
C LEU A 103 -7.69 10.74 -10.77
N GLY A 104 -7.03 11.68 -10.09
CA GLY A 104 -7.62 12.49 -9.02
C GLY A 104 -8.19 11.67 -7.85
N ARG A 105 -9.49 11.80 -7.61
CA ARG A 105 -10.19 11.26 -6.42
C ARG A 105 -10.07 9.74 -6.30
N PRO A 106 -10.24 8.94 -7.37
CA PRO A 106 -9.94 7.50 -7.35
C PRO A 106 -8.59 7.13 -6.71
N VAL A 107 -7.49 7.79 -7.10
CA VAL A 107 -6.15 7.50 -6.56
C VAL A 107 -6.08 7.86 -5.08
N LEU A 108 -6.68 8.99 -4.67
CA LEU A 108 -6.72 9.38 -3.26
C LEU A 108 -7.56 8.43 -2.41
N ALA A 109 -8.68 7.93 -2.94
CA ALA A 109 -9.53 6.96 -2.24
C ALA A 109 -8.82 5.61 -2.09
N PHE A 110 -8.16 5.14 -3.16
CA PHE A 110 -7.35 3.91 -3.14
C PHE A 110 -6.20 4.03 -2.14
N THR A 111 -5.38 5.07 -2.26
CA THR A 111 -4.23 5.28 -1.36
C THR A 111 -4.68 5.51 0.07
N LEU A 112 -5.84 6.13 0.34
CA LEU A 112 -6.39 6.20 1.70
C LEU A 112 -6.73 4.80 2.24
N ALA A 113 -7.42 3.96 1.46
CA ALA A 113 -7.79 2.61 1.89
C ALA A 113 -6.55 1.73 2.16
N GLU A 114 -5.58 1.76 1.25
CA GLU A 114 -4.27 1.11 1.41
C GLU A 114 -3.49 1.68 2.60
N GLY A 115 -3.50 3.00 2.71
CA GLY A 115 -3.18 3.84 3.85
C GLY A 115 -3.51 3.19 5.19
N LEU A 116 -4.82 3.04 5.38
CA LEU A 116 -5.46 2.55 6.60
C LEU A 116 -5.13 1.08 6.87
N LEU A 117 -5.16 0.24 5.84
CA LEU A 117 -4.85 -1.19 5.98
C LEU A 117 -3.40 -1.42 6.40
N CYS A 118 -2.44 -0.79 5.74
CA CYS A 118 -1.02 -0.92 6.09
C CYS A 118 -0.75 -0.36 7.50
N ALA A 119 -1.38 0.76 7.88
CA ALA A 119 -1.26 1.31 9.23
C ALA A 119 -1.83 0.36 10.30
N TRP A 120 -2.96 -0.31 10.01
CA TRP A 120 -3.54 -1.33 10.88
C TRP A 120 -2.68 -2.59 10.96
N VAL A 121 -2.12 -3.07 9.83
CA VAL A 121 -1.20 -4.22 9.81
C VAL A 121 0.05 -3.89 10.63
N ARG A 122 0.61 -2.68 10.49
CA ARG A 122 1.77 -2.26 11.30
C ARG A 122 1.48 -2.29 12.79
N LEU A 123 0.30 -1.87 13.26
CA LEU A 123 -0.03 -1.92 14.68
C LEU A 123 0.06 -3.35 15.25
N ARG A 124 -0.27 -4.36 14.44
CA ARG A 124 -0.32 -5.76 14.87
C ARG A 124 0.98 -6.52 14.65
N HIS A 125 1.69 -6.22 13.57
CA HIS A 125 2.79 -7.05 13.07
C HIS A 125 4.05 -6.26 12.66
N GLY A 126 4.02 -4.93 12.76
CA GLY A 126 5.14 -4.06 12.45
C GLY A 126 5.29 -3.73 10.96
N VAL A 127 6.32 -2.92 10.65
CA VAL A 127 6.55 -2.32 9.33
C VAL A 127 6.74 -3.38 8.23
N LEU A 128 7.51 -4.44 8.48
CA LEU A 128 7.77 -5.46 7.46
C LEU A 128 6.49 -6.16 6.97
N ALA A 129 5.52 -6.40 7.86
CA ALA A 129 4.23 -6.96 7.46
C ALA A 129 3.41 -5.96 6.63
N ALA A 130 3.44 -4.67 7.00
CA ALA A 130 2.81 -3.61 6.21
C ALA A 130 3.46 -3.48 4.83
N THR A 131 4.79 -3.62 4.72
CA THR A 131 5.51 -3.66 3.44
C THR A 131 5.04 -4.82 2.58
N VAL A 132 4.83 -6.01 3.14
CA VAL A 132 4.30 -7.14 2.37
C VAL A 132 2.89 -6.82 1.85
N THR A 133 2.02 -6.22 2.66
CA THR A 133 0.68 -5.78 2.20
C THR A 133 0.80 -4.82 1.03
N HIS A 134 1.52 -3.72 1.23
CA HIS A 134 1.65 -2.64 0.25
C HIS A 134 2.32 -3.14 -1.04
N ALA A 135 3.49 -3.76 -0.93
CA ALA A 135 4.24 -4.25 -2.08
C ALA A 135 3.48 -5.30 -2.89
N THR A 136 2.68 -6.17 -2.24
CA THR A 136 1.86 -7.15 -2.96
C THR A 136 0.78 -6.48 -3.79
N VAL A 137 0.12 -5.46 -3.25
CA VAL A 137 -0.91 -4.70 -3.98
C VAL A 137 -0.28 -4.03 -5.21
N ILE A 138 0.81 -3.28 -5.02
CA ILE A 138 1.49 -2.58 -6.12
C ILE A 138 2.07 -3.55 -7.14
N LEU A 139 2.69 -4.66 -6.72
CA LEU A 139 3.22 -5.67 -7.63
C LEU A 139 2.11 -6.24 -8.53
N VAL A 140 0.96 -6.60 -7.95
CA VAL A 140 -0.16 -7.15 -8.71
C VAL A 140 -0.69 -6.12 -9.71
N LEU A 141 -0.97 -4.90 -9.27
CA LEU A 141 -1.50 -3.84 -10.13
C LEU A 141 -0.52 -3.44 -11.25
N ALA A 142 0.79 -3.49 -10.99
CA ALA A 142 1.83 -3.15 -11.95
C ALA A 142 2.29 -4.32 -12.83
N SER A 143 1.83 -5.54 -12.58
CA SER A 143 2.31 -6.74 -13.29
C SER A 143 1.66 -6.99 -14.65
N GLY A 144 0.68 -6.16 -15.04
CA GLY A 144 -0.03 -6.29 -16.33
C GLY A 144 -1.05 -7.43 -16.36
N ILE A 145 -1.61 -7.82 -15.21
CA ILE A 145 -2.72 -8.79 -15.10
C ILE A 145 -4.08 -8.09 -14.91
#